data_AF-A0A6G4ALX1-F1
#
_entry.id   AF-A0A6G4ALX1-F1
#
_cell.length_a   1.000
_cell.length_b   1.000
_cell.length_c   1.000
_cell.angle_alpha   90.00
_cell.angle_beta   90.00
_cell.angle_gamma   90.00
#
_symmetry.space_group_name_H-M   'P 1'
#
loop_
_entity.id
_entity.type
_entity.pdbx_description
1 polymer ?
#
loop_
_entity_poly.entity_id
_entity_poly.type
_entity_poly.pdbx_seq_one_letter_code
_entity_poly.pdbx_strand_id
1 'polypeptide(L)'
;MKGIDVSAYQSATFSTKSIDFVFVKATEGRSYVNSRQSAQAAHARDAGCVVGFYHFLWPGNIEEQARFFVEKCASREGDVLAVDWENTSSGTRASCAEKDRFTRAVKKLRPTHKVILYVNRDFWLNRDTTSYAGDGLWIADYVPAGKPRIEAKWLIHQYTDKPQDTNVAKFASRAAMKTWAAGRAPSKDDEPADDKPKPTPPPFPGRDKFGPGKKNRYVQQWGQQLVKKGFGKHYRVGPSEEWTDADRLNTRDLQLAHKELKGDADGLPGPLTWRIAFS
;
A
#
# COMPACT_ATOMS: atom_id res chain seq x y z
N MET A 1 -11.86 -2.44 5.53
CA MET A 1 -11.10 -1.50 4.68
C MET A 1 -11.88 -1.19 3.41
N LYS A 2 -11.91 0.08 2.99
CA LYS A 2 -12.54 0.50 1.72
C LYS A 2 -11.49 0.62 0.62
N GLY A 3 -11.81 0.28 -0.60
CA GLY A 3 -10.90 0.44 -1.73
C GLY A 3 -11.62 0.72 -3.03
N ILE A 4 -10.85 0.91 -4.09
CA ILE A 4 -11.35 1.11 -5.45
C ILE A 4 -10.48 0.30 -6.40
N ASP A 5 -10.96 0.14 -7.62
CA ASP A 5 -10.13 -0.26 -8.73
C ASP A 5 -10.20 0.77 -9.87
N VAL A 6 -9.11 0.85 -10.63
CA VAL A 6 -8.89 1.86 -11.66
C VAL A 6 -8.27 1.24 -12.89
N SER A 7 -8.53 1.85 -14.03
CA SER A 7 -7.93 1.53 -15.32
C SER A 7 -7.45 2.80 -16.03
N ALA A 8 -7.13 2.71 -17.32
CA ALA A 8 -6.83 3.88 -18.13
C ALA A 8 -7.98 4.90 -18.23
N TYR A 9 -9.24 4.51 -17.90
CA TYR A 9 -10.37 5.44 -17.88
C TYR A 9 -10.25 6.48 -16.76
N GLN A 10 -9.63 6.14 -15.64
CA GLN A 10 -9.43 7.06 -14.52
C GLN A 10 -8.09 7.81 -14.63
N SER A 11 -8.03 9.01 -14.04
CA SER A 11 -6.81 9.81 -13.97
C SER A 11 -5.70 9.07 -13.21
N ALA A 12 -4.44 9.44 -13.45
CA ALA A 12 -3.32 9.03 -12.60
C ALA A 12 -3.45 9.55 -11.15
N THR A 13 -4.12 10.69 -10.98
CA THR A 13 -4.29 11.39 -9.70
C THR A 13 -5.74 11.30 -9.20
N PHE A 14 -6.34 10.11 -9.26
CA PHE A 14 -7.69 9.87 -8.75
C PHE A 14 -7.80 10.22 -7.25
N SER A 15 -9.02 10.46 -6.76
CA SER A 15 -9.22 10.79 -5.34
C SER A 15 -8.80 9.62 -4.45
N THR A 16 -7.91 9.90 -3.49
CA THR A 16 -7.47 8.93 -2.47
C THR A 16 -8.13 9.16 -1.12
N LYS A 17 -9.15 10.02 -1.05
CA LYS A 17 -9.89 10.28 0.19
C LYS A 17 -10.65 9.03 0.63
N SER A 18 -10.42 8.62 1.87
CA SER A 18 -11.15 7.52 2.53
C SER A 18 -11.08 6.17 1.78
N ILE A 19 -9.97 5.89 1.10
CA ILE A 19 -9.66 4.59 0.52
C ILE A 19 -8.34 4.05 1.10
N ASP A 20 -8.29 2.74 1.29
CA ASP A 20 -7.22 2.00 1.95
C ASP A 20 -6.41 1.12 1.02
N PHE A 21 -7.01 0.71 -0.10
CA PHE A 21 -6.35 -0.10 -1.11
C PHE A 21 -6.85 0.26 -2.52
N VAL A 22 -6.01 0.01 -3.51
CA VAL A 22 -6.30 0.27 -4.93
C VAL A 22 -5.81 -0.90 -5.77
N PHE A 23 -6.66 -1.44 -6.65
CA PHE A 23 -6.24 -2.32 -7.74
C PHE A 23 -6.16 -1.55 -9.06
N VAL A 24 -5.04 -1.69 -9.77
CA VAL A 24 -4.77 -0.97 -11.01
C VAL A 24 -4.74 -1.94 -12.18
N LYS A 25 -5.50 -1.68 -13.26
CA LYS A 25 -5.38 -2.47 -14.50
C LYS A 25 -3.95 -2.38 -14.98
N ALA A 26 -3.28 -3.52 -15.16
CA ALA A 26 -1.94 -3.55 -15.72
C ALA A 26 -1.99 -3.88 -17.21
N THR A 27 -2.69 -4.96 -17.55
CA THR A 27 -2.67 -5.56 -18.89
C THR A 27 -4.00 -6.20 -19.24
N GLU A 28 -4.21 -6.43 -20.52
CA GLU A 28 -5.35 -7.18 -21.05
C GLU A 28 -4.89 -8.01 -22.25
N GLY A 29 -5.27 -9.28 -22.26
CA GLY A 29 -4.89 -10.21 -23.32
C GLY A 29 -3.37 -10.30 -23.47
N ARG A 30 -2.85 -10.08 -24.68
CA ARG A 30 -1.40 -10.19 -24.98
C ARG A 30 -0.76 -8.91 -25.50
N SER A 31 -1.51 -7.81 -25.54
CA SER A 31 -1.08 -6.62 -26.29
C SER A 31 -1.39 -5.31 -25.57
N TYR A 32 -2.47 -5.24 -24.80
CA TYR A 32 -2.83 -4.00 -24.12
C TYR A 32 -2.04 -3.85 -22.82
N VAL A 33 -1.41 -2.69 -22.65
CA VAL A 33 -0.80 -2.23 -21.40
C VAL A 33 -1.46 -0.93 -20.99
N ASN A 34 -1.89 -0.83 -19.74
CA ASN A 34 -2.35 0.45 -19.19
C ASN A 34 -1.15 1.40 -19.05
N SER A 35 -1.07 2.43 -19.90
CA SER A 35 0.01 3.42 -19.88
C SER A 35 0.07 4.24 -18.60
N ARG A 36 -1.01 4.25 -17.79
CA ARG A 36 -1.10 5.00 -16.53
C ARG A 36 -0.73 4.16 -15.30
N GLN A 37 -0.52 2.85 -15.44
CA GLN A 37 -0.43 1.94 -14.29
C GLN A 37 0.64 2.36 -13.26
N SER A 38 1.81 2.80 -13.73
CA SER A 38 2.93 3.18 -12.86
C SER A 38 2.61 4.45 -12.07
N ALA A 39 2.01 5.45 -12.73
CA ALA A 39 1.64 6.70 -12.09
C ALA A 39 0.46 6.52 -11.12
N GLN A 40 -0.55 5.72 -11.50
CA GLN A 40 -1.68 5.36 -10.64
C GLN A 40 -1.22 4.62 -9.37
N ALA A 41 -0.33 3.64 -9.55
CA ALA A 41 0.22 2.88 -8.43
C ALA A 41 1.14 3.72 -7.54
N ALA A 42 1.93 4.64 -8.11
CA ALA A 42 2.75 5.57 -7.33
C ALA A 42 1.85 6.49 -6.47
N HIS A 43 0.84 7.10 -7.08
CA HIS A 43 -0.13 7.97 -6.38
C HIS A 43 -0.86 7.24 -5.24
N ALA A 44 -1.29 5.99 -5.46
CA ALA A 44 -1.88 5.16 -4.41
C ALA A 44 -0.91 4.91 -3.24
N ARG A 45 0.35 4.58 -3.55
CA ARG A 45 1.38 4.33 -2.53
C ARG A 45 1.72 5.59 -1.73
N ASP A 46 1.78 6.74 -2.38
CA ASP A 46 2.04 8.04 -1.73
C ASP A 46 0.91 8.42 -0.75
N ALA A 47 -0.33 8.03 -1.07
CA ALA A 47 -1.48 8.11 -0.16
C ALA A 47 -1.49 7.01 0.92
N GLY A 48 -0.48 6.15 0.97
CA GLY A 48 -0.34 5.06 1.93
C GLY A 48 -1.28 3.88 1.70
N CYS A 49 -1.91 3.77 0.52
CA CYS A 49 -2.79 2.65 0.19
C CYS A 49 -2.01 1.36 -0.02
N VAL A 50 -2.66 0.22 0.18
CA VAL A 50 -2.18 -1.08 -0.33
C VAL A 50 -2.43 -1.13 -1.84
N VAL A 51 -1.47 -1.60 -2.62
CA VAL A 51 -1.58 -1.65 -4.08
C VAL A 51 -1.71 -3.08 -4.56
N GLY A 52 -2.60 -3.27 -5.53
CA GLY A 52 -2.65 -4.46 -6.35
C GLY A 52 -2.76 -4.11 -7.83
N PHE A 53 -2.60 -5.12 -8.68
CA PHE A 53 -2.72 -5.01 -10.11
C PHE A 53 -3.58 -6.14 -10.66
N TYR A 54 -4.36 -5.86 -11.70
CA TYR A 54 -5.15 -6.90 -12.35
C TYR A 54 -4.83 -7.04 -13.84
N HIS A 55 -5.02 -8.27 -14.32
CA HIS A 55 -4.97 -8.64 -15.73
C HIS A 55 -6.36 -9.05 -16.20
N PHE A 56 -6.86 -8.40 -17.24
CA PHE A 56 -8.13 -8.75 -17.88
C PHE A 56 -7.92 -9.93 -18.83
N LEU A 57 -8.44 -11.10 -18.45
CA LEU A 57 -8.14 -12.39 -19.08
C LEU A 57 -8.96 -12.62 -20.36
N TRP A 58 -8.26 -12.97 -21.44
CA TRP A 58 -8.88 -13.43 -22.69
C TRP A 58 -8.80 -14.97 -22.83
N PRO A 59 -9.64 -15.61 -23.67
CA PRO A 59 -9.46 -17.03 -24.00
C PRO A 59 -8.18 -17.29 -24.83
N GLY A 60 -7.62 -18.49 -24.69
CA GLY A 60 -6.46 -18.97 -25.44
C GLY A 60 -5.13 -18.33 -25.03
N ASN A 61 -4.01 -18.92 -25.47
CA ASN A 61 -2.66 -18.37 -25.26
C ASN A 61 -2.33 -18.03 -23.79
N ILE A 62 -2.81 -18.87 -22.87
CA ILE A 62 -2.85 -18.55 -21.45
C ILE A 62 -1.46 -18.33 -20.85
N GLU A 63 -0.48 -19.14 -21.23
CA GLU A 63 0.90 -19.01 -20.80
C GLU A 63 1.55 -17.71 -21.32
N GLU A 64 1.19 -17.27 -22.54
CA GLU A 64 1.67 -16.00 -23.09
C GLU A 64 1.04 -14.81 -22.38
N GLN A 65 -0.27 -14.85 -22.11
CA GLN A 65 -0.94 -13.82 -21.32
C GLN A 65 -0.32 -13.71 -19.92
N ALA A 66 0.00 -14.84 -19.26
CA ALA A 66 0.61 -14.85 -17.94
C ALA A 66 2.02 -14.23 -17.95
N ARG A 67 2.85 -14.57 -18.94
CA ARG A 67 4.16 -13.92 -19.12
C ARG A 67 4.01 -12.43 -19.40
N PHE A 68 3.11 -12.07 -20.31
CA PHE A 68 2.84 -10.68 -20.65
C PHE A 68 2.40 -9.86 -19.44
N PHE A 69 1.50 -10.40 -18.60
CA PHE A 69 1.10 -9.74 -17.36
C PHE A 69 2.31 -9.53 -16.44
N VAL A 70 3.09 -10.58 -16.17
CA VAL A 70 4.22 -10.52 -15.24
C VAL A 70 5.33 -9.59 -15.71
N GLU A 71 5.60 -9.54 -17.01
CA GLU A 71 6.64 -8.70 -17.63
C GLU A 71 6.24 -7.23 -17.73
N LYS A 72 4.95 -6.93 -18.01
CA LYS A 72 4.48 -5.56 -18.24
C LYS A 72 3.85 -4.91 -17.01
N CYS A 73 3.51 -5.69 -15.99
CA CYS A 73 2.95 -5.15 -14.75
C CYS A 73 4.01 -4.39 -13.93
N ALA A 74 3.68 -3.16 -13.54
CA ALA A 74 4.50 -2.31 -12.68
C ALA A 74 4.45 -2.69 -11.18
N SER A 75 4.10 -3.96 -10.89
CA SER A 75 4.06 -4.49 -9.53
C SER A 75 5.45 -4.57 -8.93
N ARG A 76 5.49 -4.40 -7.61
CA ARG A 76 6.64 -4.60 -6.74
C ARG A 76 6.36 -5.76 -5.80
N GLU A 77 7.38 -6.28 -5.14
CA GLU A 77 7.21 -7.29 -4.10
C GLU A 77 6.22 -6.79 -3.03
N GLY A 78 5.30 -7.66 -2.60
CA GLY A 78 4.24 -7.32 -1.64
C GLY A 78 2.98 -6.67 -2.22
N ASP A 79 2.95 -6.34 -3.52
CA ASP A 79 1.68 -6.00 -4.18
C ASP A 79 0.85 -7.26 -4.44
N VAL A 80 -0.48 -7.11 -4.51
CA VAL A 80 -1.39 -8.22 -4.84
C VAL A 80 -1.63 -8.28 -6.34
N LEU A 81 -1.59 -9.47 -6.95
CA LEU A 81 -1.97 -9.66 -8.35
C LEU A 81 -3.38 -10.26 -8.43
N ALA A 82 -4.16 -9.82 -9.40
CA ALA A 82 -5.52 -10.31 -9.62
C ALA A 82 -5.71 -10.78 -11.06
N VAL A 83 -6.44 -11.89 -11.21
CA VAL A 83 -6.92 -12.39 -12.49
C VAL A 83 -8.36 -11.91 -12.63
N ASP A 84 -8.62 -11.04 -13.59
CA ASP A 84 -9.97 -10.55 -13.89
C ASP A 84 -10.58 -11.46 -14.97
N TRP A 85 -11.53 -12.30 -14.54
CA TRP A 85 -12.20 -13.27 -15.39
C TRP A 85 -13.66 -12.92 -15.63
N GLU A 86 -13.92 -12.36 -16.81
CA GLU A 86 -15.25 -11.97 -17.25
C GLU A 86 -15.40 -12.07 -18.77
N ASN A 87 -16.50 -11.54 -19.31
CA ASN A 87 -16.68 -11.48 -20.77
C ASN A 87 -15.78 -10.38 -21.33
N THR A 88 -15.00 -10.73 -22.35
CA THR A 88 -14.25 -9.79 -23.19
C THR A 88 -15.20 -8.85 -23.95
N SER A 89 -14.64 -7.76 -24.47
CA SER A 89 -15.36 -6.84 -25.37
C SER A 89 -15.91 -7.53 -26.63
N SER A 90 -15.33 -8.67 -27.05
CA SER A 90 -15.81 -9.50 -28.15
C SER A 90 -16.90 -10.52 -27.74
N GLY A 91 -17.39 -10.48 -26.49
CA GLY A 91 -18.38 -11.42 -25.97
C GLY A 91 -17.83 -12.83 -25.71
N THR A 92 -16.53 -13.04 -25.85
CA THR A 92 -15.84 -14.31 -25.52
C THR A 92 -15.36 -14.33 -24.08
N ARG A 93 -15.01 -15.50 -23.55
CA ARG A 93 -14.43 -15.66 -22.21
C ARG A 93 -13.46 -16.83 -22.18
N ALA A 94 -12.45 -16.75 -21.33
CA ALA A 94 -11.67 -17.93 -20.95
C ALA A 94 -12.58 -18.98 -20.29
N SER A 95 -12.27 -20.26 -20.49
CA SER A 95 -12.89 -21.37 -19.76
C SER A 95 -12.39 -21.43 -18.30
N CYS A 96 -13.06 -22.23 -17.46
CA CYS A 96 -12.61 -22.46 -16.07
C CYS A 96 -11.19 -23.03 -16.03
N ALA A 97 -10.86 -23.97 -16.93
CA ALA A 97 -9.55 -24.57 -17.03
C ALA A 97 -8.47 -23.55 -17.45
N GLU A 98 -8.82 -22.60 -18.32
CA GLU A 98 -7.92 -21.53 -18.73
C GLU A 98 -7.69 -20.48 -17.64
N LYS A 99 -8.75 -20.05 -16.93
CA LYS A 99 -8.64 -19.25 -15.70
C LYS A 99 -7.66 -19.88 -14.72
N ASP A 100 -7.88 -21.17 -14.42
CA ASP A 100 -7.07 -21.92 -13.47
C ASP A 100 -5.60 -21.99 -13.87
N ARG A 101 -5.37 -22.29 -15.15
CA ARG A 101 -4.04 -22.36 -15.75
C ARG A 101 -3.35 -21.01 -15.70
N PHE A 102 -4.06 -19.91 -16.00
CA PHE A 102 -3.53 -18.55 -15.91
C PHE A 102 -3.11 -18.24 -14.48
N THR A 103 -4.01 -18.42 -13.51
CA THR A 103 -3.74 -18.17 -12.08
C THR A 103 -2.52 -18.95 -11.60
N ARG A 104 -2.41 -20.24 -11.93
CA ARG A 104 -1.25 -21.07 -11.57
C ARG A 104 0.02 -20.61 -12.26
N ALA A 105 -0.05 -20.21 -13.53
CA ALA A 105 1.11 -19.69 -14.28
C ALA A 105 1.64 -18.39 -13.67
N VAL A 106 0.77 -17.45 -13.30
CA VAL A 106 1.17 -16.20 -12.63
C VAL A 106 1.81 -16.51 -11.27
N LYS A 107 1.23 -17.40 -10.46
CA LYS A 107 1.83 -17.83 -9.18
C LYS A 107 3.22 -18.44 -9.37
N LYS A 108 3.43 -19.23 -10.43
CA LYS A 108 4.73 -19.82 -10.75
C LYS A 108 5.75 -18.76 -11.16
N LEU A 109 5.34 -17.76 -11.93
CA LEU A 109 6.20 -16.68 -12.43
C LEU A 109 6.48 -15.59 -11.37
N ARG A 110 5.60 -15.44 -10.37
CA ARG A 110 5.70 -14.48 -9.26
C ARG A 110 5.43 -15.19 -7.92
N PRO A 111 6.33 -16.07 -7.46
CA PRO A 111 6.10 -16.91 -6.27
C PRO A 111 6.01 -16.11 -4.95
N THR A 112 6.50 -14.87 -4.94
CA THR A 112 6.44 -13.95 -3.79
C THR A 112 5.14 -13.16 -3.72
N HIS A 113 4.30 -13.20 -4.77
CA HIS A 113 3.06 -12.43 -4.84
C HIS A 113 1.86 -13.30 -4.45
N LYS A 114 0.91 -12.71 -3.74
CA LYS A 114 -0.45 -13.26 -3.66
C LYS A 114 -1.17 -13.03 -4.98
N VAL A 115 -1.85 -14.06 -5.48
CA VAL A 115 -2.61 -14.03 -6.72
C VAL A 115 -4.07 -14.40 -6.43
N ILE A 116 -4.97 -13.44 -6.59
CA ILE A 116 -6.41 -13.60 -6.31
C ILE A 116 -7.21 -13.65 -7.61
N LEU A 117 -8.45 -14.15 -7.53
CA LEU A 117 -9.40 -14.14 -8.64
C LEU A 117 -10.41 -13.01 -8.44
N TYR A 118 -10.52 -12.10 -9.41
CA TYR A 118 -11.69 -11.26 -9.59
C TYR A 118 -12.69 -11.93 -10.53
N VAL A 119 -13.96 -11.93 -10.14
CA VAL A 119 -15.06 -12.50 -10.93
C VAL A 119 -16.40 -11.91 -10.46
N ASN A 120 -17.38 -11.79 -11.36
CA ASN A 120 -18.74 -11.41 -10.98
C ASN A 120 -19.56 -12.61 -10.46
N ARG A 121 -20.66 -12.31 -9.76
CA ARG A 121 -21.54 -13.33 -9.14
C ARG A 121 -22.09 -14.37 -10.12
N ASP A 122 -22.46 -13.96 -11.35
CA ASP A 122 -22.97 -14.91 -12.36
C ASP A 122 -21.89 -15.91 -12.77
N PHE A 123 -20.69 -15.43 -13.08
CA PHE A 123 -19.57 -16.29 -13.41
C PHE A 123 -19.23 -17.23 -12.26
N TRP A 124 -19.22 -16.74 -11.02
CA TRP A 124 -18.93 -17.57 -9.85
C TRP A 124 -19.97 -18.66 -9.60
N LEU A 125 -21.26 -18.34 -9.62
CA LEU A 125 -22.33 -19.28 -9.25
C LEU A 125 -22.75 -20.21 -10.39
N ASN A 126 -22.73 -19.71 -11.63
CA ASN A 126 -23.38 -20.38 -12.75
C ASN A 126 -22.39 -20.88 -13.81
N ARG A 127 -21.12 -20.43 -13.77
CA ARG A 127 -20.14 -20.76 -14.82
C ARG A 127 -18.88 -21.43 -14.29
N ASP A 128 -18.42 -21.03 -13.11
CA ASP A 128 -17.29 -21.68 -12.48
C ASP A 128 -17.69 -23.05 -11.95
N THR A 129 -16.87 -24.04 -12.26
CA THR A 129 -17.03 -25.42 -11.79
C THR A 129 -15.81 -25.89 -10.99
N THR A 130 -14.82 -25.00 -10.83
CA THR A 130 -13.54 -25.32 -10.17
C THR A 130 -13.43 -24.72 -8.78
N SER A 131 -14.13 -23.61 -8.53
CA SER A 131 -14.02 -22.79 -7.31
C SER A 131 -12.59 -22.34 -6.99
N TYR A 132 -11.66 -22.42 -7.96
CA TYR A 132 -10.26 -22.10 -7.74
C TYR A 132 -10.04 -20.59 -7.86
N ALA A 133 -9.84 -19.95 -6.72
CA ALA A 133 -9.65 -18.50 -6.58
C ALA A 133 -8.20 -18.08 -6.28
N GLY A 134 -7.23 -19.00 -6.39
CA GLY A 134 -5.85 -18.72 -5.99
C GLY A 134 -5.73 -18.48 -4.49
N ASP A 135 -5.18 -17.34 -4.09
CA ASP A 135 -5.01 -16.93 -2.68
C ASP A 135 -6.24 -16.21 -2.09
N GLY A 136 -7.26 -15.91 -2.89
CA GLY A 136 -8.46 -15.23 -2.41
C GLY A 136 -9.45 -14.89 -3.51
N LEU A 137 -10.73 -14.80 -3.14
CA LEU A 137 -11.80 -14.41 -4.04
C LEU A 137 -12.13 -12.91 -3.89
N TRP A 138 -12.06 -12.18 -5.00
CA TRP A 138 -12.61 -10.85 -5.17
C TRP A 138 -13.91 -10.98 -5.98
N ILE A 139 -15.05 -10.85 -5.30
CA ILE A 139 -16.37 -11.02 -5.90
C ILE A 139 -16.99 -9.67 -6.25
N ALA A 140 -17.52 -9.53 -7.47
CA ALA A 140 -18.40 -8.42 -7.83
C ALA A 140 -19.87 -8.82 -7.67
N ASP A 141 -20.58 -8.13 -6.77
CA ASP A 141 -22.02 -8.25 -6.57
C ASP A 141 -22.56 -6.89 -6.08
N TYR A 142 -23.40 -6.23 -6.86
CA TYR A 142 -23.79 -4.84 -6.55
C TYR A 142 -24.92 -4.77 -5.51
N VAL A 143 -24.54 -5.02 -4.26
CA VAL A 143 -25.38 -5.04 -3.05
C VAL A 143 -24.65 -4.32 -1.92
N PRO A 144 -25.24 -4.08 -0.73
CA PRO A 144 -24.54 -3.37 0.34
C PRO A 144 -23.16 -3.97 0.66
N ALA A 145 -22.21 -3.09 0.96
CA ALA A 145 -20.82 -3.44 1.22
C ALA A 145 -20.71 -4.60 2.23
N GLY A 146 -19.89 -5.59 1.87
CA GLY A 146 -19.60 -6.75 2.69
C GLY A 146 -20.71 -7.81 2.77
N LYS A 147 -21.76 -7.70 1.95
CA LYS A 147 -22.88 -8.66 1.92
C LYS A 147 -23.10 -9.31 0.54
N PRO A 148 -22.06 -9.79 -0.16
CA PRO A 148 -22.26 -10.42 -1.47
C PRO A 148 -23.14 -11.67 -1.31
N ARG A 149 -24.01 -11.93 -2.29
CA ARG A 149 -24.97 -13.04 -2.29
C ARG A 149 -24.31 -14.35 -2.75
N ILE A 150 -23.26 -14.76 -2.02
CA ILE A 150 -22.54 -16.02 -2.21
C ILE A 150 -22.23 -16.66 -0.85
N GLU A 151 -22.15 -17.98 -0.81
CA GLU A 151 -21.75 -18.72 0.40
C GLU A 151 -20.23 -18.87 0.54
N ALA A 152 -19.51 -18.80 -0.59
CA ALA A 152 -18.07 -18.98 -0.62
C ALA A 152 -17.32 -17.92 0.19
N LYS A 153 -16.17 -18.33 0.75
CA LYS A 153 -15.26 -17.39 1.42
C LYS A 153 -14.70 -16.41 0.41
N TRP A 154 -14.96 -15.13 0.63
CA TRP A 154 -14.45 -14.02 -0.15
C TRP A 154 -13.49 -13.15 0.67
N LEU A 155 -12.56 -12.51 -0.02
CA LEU A 155 -11.55 -11.61 0.53
C LEU A 155 -11.91 -10.15 0.25
N ILE A 156 -12.34 -9.85 -0.97
CA ILE A 156 -12.74 -8.52 -1.44
C ILE A 156 -14.14 -8.63 -2.06
N HIS A 157 -14.98 -7.63 -1.82
CA HIS A 157 -16.30 -7.49 -2.42
C HIS A 157 -16.38 -6.14 -3.14
N GLN A 158 -16.50 -6.15 -4.47
CA GLN A 158 -16.87 -4.98 -5.27
C GLN A 158 -18.38 -4.82 -5.20
N TYR A 159 -18.82 -3.75 -4.55
CA TYR A 159 -20.21 -3.60 -4.12
C TYR A 159 -20.96 -2.49 -4.88
N THR A 160 -20.24 -1.70 -5.68
CA THR A 160 -20.82 -0.72 -6.62
C THR A 160 -19.81 -0.42 -7.73
N ASP A 161 -20.32 -0.17 -8.94
CA ASP A 161 -19.60 0.37 -10.11
C ASP A 161 -19.84 1.88 -10.28
N LYS A 162 -20.73 2.47 -9.46
CA LYS A 162 -21.18 3.85 -9.57
C LYS A 162 -20.82 4.69 -8.33
N PRO A 163 -20.28 5.91 -8.52
CA PRO A 163 -19.77 6.48 -9.78
C PRO A 163 -18.45 5.83 -10.25
N GLN A 164 -17.89 4.93 -9.42
CA GLN A 164 -16.66 4.21 -9.68
C GLN A 164 -16.72 2.85 -8.96
N ASP A 165 -16.02 1.87 -9.53
CA ASP A 165 -15.76 0.57 -8.91
C ASP A 165 -15.20 0.72 -7.49
N THR A 166 -16.04 0.35 -6.52
CA THR A 166 -15.75 0.51 -5.10
C THR A 166 -15.88 -0.82 -4.38
N ASN A 167 -14.90 -1.07 -3.52
CA ASN A 167 -14.63 -2.35 -2.90
C ASN A 167 -14.59 -2.24 -1.38
N VAL A 168 -14.89 -3.36 -0.71
CA VAL A 168 -14.56 -3.58 0.70
C VAL A 168 -13.75 -4.86 0.84
N ALA A 169 -12.67 -4.81 1.62
CA ALA A 169 -11.83 -5.96 1.91
C ALA A 169 -11.94 -6.40 3.37
N LYS A 170 -11.91 -7.72 3.58
CA LYS A 170 -11.93 -8.41 4.89
C LYS A 170 -10.57 -8.41 5.57
N PHE A 171 -10.04 -7.21 5.80
CA PHE A 171 -8.85 -6.99 6.60
C PHE A 171 -9.15 -5.93 7.66
N ALA A 172 -8.57 -6.12 8.85
CA ALA A 172 -8.71 -5.20 9.97
C ALA A 172 -8.06 -3.84 9.69
N SER A 173 -6.93 -3.83 8.97
CA SER A 173 -6.15 -2.62 8.70
C SER A 173 -5.27 -2.76 7.44
N ARG A 174 -4.75 -1.63 6.95
CA ARG A 174 -3.77 -1.60 5.85
C ARG A 174 -2.54 -2.45 6.17
N ALA A 175 -2.09 -2.46 7.43
CA ALA A 175 -0.97 -3.27 7.88
C ALA A 175 -1.28 -4.76 7.72
N ALA A 176 -2.45 -5.22 8.21
CA ALA A 176 -2.86 -6.61 8.08
C ALA A 176 -2.91 -7.08 6.62
N MET A 177 -3.44 -6.24 5.71
CA MET A 177 -3.45 -6.56 4.28
C MET A 177 -2.04 -6.60 3.67
N LYS A 178 -1.13 -5.70 4.07
CA LYS A 178 0.27 -5.70 3.62
C LYS A 178 1.03 -6.95 4.09
N THR A 179 0.88 -7.32 5.36
CA THR A 179 1.52 -8.53 5.93
C THR A 179 1.04 -9.78 5.19
N TRP A 180 -0.27 -9.90 4.96
CA TRP A 180 -0.84 -10.99 4.16
C TRP A 180 -0.32 -11.00 2.71
N ALA A 181 -0.28 -9.83 2.06
CA ALA A 181 0.16 -9.69 0.67
C ALA A 181 1.65 -10.03 0.49
N ALA A 182 2.48 -9.73 1.48
CA ALA A 182 3.90 -10.08 1.51
C ALA A 182 4.18 -11.58 1.77
N GLY A 183 3.14 -12.40 1.97
CA GLY A 183 3.29 -13.84 2.20
C GLY A 183 3.97 -14.20 3.53
N ARG A 184 4.04 -13.26 4.47
CA ARG A 184 4.60 -13.47 5.80
C ARG A 184 3.51 -14.04 6.73
N ALA A 185 3.87 -15.02 7.55
CA ALA A 185 3.00 -15.41 8.66
C ALA A 185 2.89 -14.23 9.65
N PRO A 186 1.72 -13.98 10.24
CA PRO A 186 1.60 -12.93 11.27
C PRO A 186 2.54 -13.27 12.43
N SER A 187 3.50 -12.38 12.69
CA SER A 187 4.33 -12.43 13.88
C SER A 187 3.59 -11.81 15.07
N LYS A 188 4.04 -12.06 16.31
CA LYS A 188 3.49 -11.36 17.49
C LYS A 188 3.64 -9.84 17.42
N ASP A 189 4.48 -9.33 16.52
CA ASP A 189 4.67 -7.91 16.24
C ASP A 189 3.63 -7.36 15.24
N ASP A 190 2.78 -8.22 14.65
CA ASP A 190 1.69 -7.89 13.72
C ASP A 190 0.30 -7.81 14.41
N GLU A 191 0.23 -7.83 15.75
CA GLU A 191 -1.01 -7.42 16.44
C GLU A 191 -1.37 -5.98 16.01
N PRO A 192 -2.68 -5.69 15.82
CA PRO A 192 -3.11 -4.43 15.24
C PRO A 192 -2.66 -3.28 16.13
N ALA A 193 -1.67 -2.52 15.67
CA ALA A 193 -1.55 -1.14 16.08
C ALA A 193 -2.88 -0.47 15.72
N ASP A 194 -3.66 -0.20 16.75
CA ASP A 194 -4.83 0.66 16.76
C ASP A 194 -4.66 1.75 15.69
N ASP A 195 -5.70 1.96 14.88
CA ASP A 195 -5.79 2.95 13.80
C ASP A 195 -5.73 4.37 14.38
N LYS A 196 -4.58 4.71 14.97
CA LYS A 196 -4.25 6.06 15.37
C LYS A 196 -3.84 6.78 14.10
N PRO A 197 -4.40 7.97 13.84
CA PRO A 197 -3.91 8.83 12.77
C PRO A 197 -2.39 8.96 12.91
N LYS A 198 -1.66 8.99 11.78
CA LYS A 198 -0.20 9.24 11.76
C LYS A 198 0.12 10.23 12.87
N PRO A 199 0.98 9.90 13.86
CA PRO A 199 1.20 10.80 14.97
C PRO A 199 1.60 12.14 14.39
N THR A 200 0.74 13.14 14.59
CA THR A 200 1.08 14.52 14.32
C THR A 200 2.39 14.74 15.09
N PRO A 201 3.45 15.30 14.46
CA PRO A 201 4.65 15.67 15.20
C PRO A 201 4.23 16.37 16.49
N PRO A 202 4.77 15.99 17.66
CA PRO A 202 4.41 16.65 18.91
C PRO A 202 4.55 18.16 18.73
N PRO A 203 3.67 18.99 19.33
CA PRO A 203 3.82 20.43 19.21
C PRO A 203 5.22 20.83 19.68
N PHE A 204 5.86 21.73 18.94
CA PHE A 204 7.17 22.23 19.31
C PHE A 204 7.08 22.89 20.70
N PRO A 205 7.86 22.44 21.71
CA PRO A 205 7.62 22.80 23.10
C PRO A 205 8.13 24.21 23.49
N GLY A 206 8.65 24.97 22.53
CA GLY A 206 9.24 26.29 22.74
C GLY A 206 10.76 26.26 22.70
N ARG A 207 11.37 27.34 22.17
CA ARG A 207 12.84 27.48 22.09
C ARG A 207 13.48 27.51 23.49
N ASP A 208 12.75 27.97 24.50
CA ASP A 208 13.21 28.07 25.90
C ASP A 208 13.50 26.71 26.57
N LYS A 209 13.11 25.60 25.95
CA LYS A 209 13.39 24.23 26.44
C LYS A 209 14.75 23.70 26.04
N PHE A 210 15.43 24.35 25.09
CA PHE A 210 16.69 23.91 24.51
C PHE A 210 17.79 24.93 24.74
N GLY A 211 19.04 24.46 24.72
CA GLY A 211 20.23 25.29 24.94
C GLY A 211 20.88 25.10 26.32
N PRO A 212 22.00 25.78 26.58
CA PRO A 212 22.81 25.59 27.77
C PRO A 212 22.02 25.72 29.09
N GLY A 213 22.27 24.80 30.02
CA GLY A 213 21.65 24.79 31.35
C GLY A 213 20.21 24.25 31.38
N LYS A 214 19.66 23.79 30.26
CA LYS A 214 18.30 23.21 30.23
C LYS A 214 18.34 21.74 30.62
N LYS A 215 17.49 21.37 31.58
CA LYS A 215 17.23 19.98 31.96
C LYS A 215 15.73 19.72 31.98
N ASN A 216 15.24 18.94 31.04
CA ASN A 216 13.82 18.59 30.93
C ASN A 216 13.61 17.44 29.95
N ARG A 217 12.42 16.83 30.04
CA ARG A 217 12.00 15.73 29.15
C ARG A 217 12.11 16.02 27.65
N TYR A 218 11.98 17.28 27.22
CA TYR A 218 12.01 17.64 25.80
C TYR A 218 13.42 17.58 25.24
N VAL A 219 14.45 17.82 26.05
CA VAL A 219 15.85 17.61 25.65
C VAL A 219 16.12 16.14 25.39
N GLN A 220 15.67 15.26 26.30
CA GLN A 220 15.82 13.81 26.10
C GLN A 220 15.06 13.34 24.86
N GLN A 221 13.82 13.79 24.71
CA GLN A 221 12.99 13.47 23.55
C GLN A 221 13.65 13.93 22.25
N TRP A 222 14.24 15.13 22.26
CA TRP A 222 14.95 15.68 21.11
C TRP A 222 16.16 14.84 20.74
N GLY A 223 17.01 14.53 21.71
CA GLY A 223 18.21 13.74 21.47
C GLY A 223 17.92 12.30 21.01
N GLN A 224 16.87 11.67 21.55
CA GLN A 224 16.39 10.37 21.08
C GLN A 224 15.92 10.44 19.62
N GLN A 225 15.23 11.53 19.24
CA GLN A 225 14.77 11.71 17.88
C GLN A 225 15.93 11.96 16.90
N LEU A 226 16.96 12.73 17.31
CA LEU A 226 18.17 12.91 16.53
C LEU A 226 18.87 11.57 16.25
N VAL A 227 19.04 10.72 17.26
CA VAL A 227 19.61 9.37 17.09
C VAL A 227 18.76 8.55 16.12
N LYS A 228 17.43 8.54 16.29
CA LYS A 228 16.50 7.82 15.40
C LYS A 228 16.60 8.28 13.94
N LYS A 229 16.87 9.55 13.70
CA LYS A 229 17.06 10.14 12.36
C LYS A 229 18.47 9.99 11.81
N GLY A 230 19.38 9.32 12.52
CA GLY A 230 20.77 9.11 12.10
C GLY A 230 21.73 10.25 12.46
N PHE A 231 21.28 11.23 13.25
CA PHE A 231 22.07 12.39 13.69
C PHE A 231 22.55 12.22 15.14
N GLY A 232 23.02 11.03 15.52
CA GLY A 232 23.43 10.73 16.90
C GLY A 232 24.94 10.77 17.16
N LYS A 233 25.76 11.06 16.14
CA LYS A 233 27.21 10.75 16.15
C LYS A 233 28.01 11.44 17.26
N HIS A 234 27.54 12.55 17.80
CA HIS A 234 28.22 13.27 18.89
C HIS A 234 27.88 12.74 20.29
N TYR A 235 26.91 11.83 20.42
CA TYR A 235 26.63 11.17 21.70
C TYR A 235 27.63 10.05 21.97
N ARG A 236 28.29 10.10 23.13
CA ARG A 236 29.19 9.02 23.58
C ARG A 236 28.47 7.93 24.38
N VAL A 237 27.53 8.34 25.24
CA VAL A 237 26.72 7.45 26.09
C VAL A 237 25.29 7.37 25.55
N GLY A 238 24.76 8.48 25.06
CA GLY A 238 23.40 8.61 24.54
C GLY A 238 22.75 9.92 24.98
N PRO A 239 21.54 10.22 24.48
CA PRO A 239 20.80 11.41 24.88
C PRO A 239 20.28 11.30 26.32
N SER A 240 20.22 12.44 27.01
CA SER A 240 19.75 12.56 28.38
C SER A 240 18.75 13.72 28.52
N GLU A 241 18.15 13.92 29.69
CA GLU A 241 17.30 15.10 29.93
C GLU A 241 18.07 16.41 30.03
N GLU A 242 19.40 16.36 30.16
CA GLU A 242 20.25 17.54 30.27
C GLU A 242 20.84 17.90 28.91
N TRP A 243 20.73 19.18 28.54
CA TRP A 243 21.20 19.68 27.25
C TRP A 243 22.72 19.81 27.27
N THR A 244 23.36 19.20 26.29
CA THR A 244 24.82 19.18 26.14
C THR A 244 25.25 19.72 24.78
N ASP A 245 26.55 19.90 24.62
CA ASP A 245 27.12 20.23 23.31
C ASP A 245 26.88 19.13 22.26
N ALA A 246 26.71 17.86 22.68
CA ALA A 246 26.35 16.79 21.75
C ALA A 246 24.99 17.03 21.11
N ASP A 247 23.99 17.49 21.88
CA ASP A 247 22.67 17.85 21.35
C ASP A 247 22.77 19.00 20.34
N ARG A 248 23.55 20.04 20.67
CA ARG A 248 23.78 21.18 19.79
C ARG A 248 24.42 20.78 18.46
N LEU A 249 25.48 19.99 18.51
CA LEU A 249 26.22 19.58 17.30
C LEU A 249 25.38 18.63 16.43
N ASN A 250 24.68 17.67 17.04
CA ASN A 250 23.78 16.76 16.33
C ASN A 250 22.61 17.52 15.68
N THR A 251 22.05 18.52 16.37
CA THR A 251 21.01 19.42 15.82
C THR A 251 21.53 20.19 14.61
N ARG A 252 22.75 20.72 14.70
CA ARG A 252 23.38 21.44 13.60
C ARG A 252 23.62 20.54 12.39
N ASP A 253 24.04 19.29 12.60
CA ASP A 253 24.21 18.32 11.52
C ASP A 253 22.87 18.04 10.81
N LEU A 254 21.77 17.88 11.56
CA LEU A 254 20.43 17.77 11.00
C LEU A 254 20.07 19.01 10.17
N GLN A 255 20.26 20.21 10.73
CA GLN A 255 19.94 21.46 10.03
C GLN A 255 20.74 21.62 8.72
N LEU A 256 22.02 21.23 8.71
CA LEU A 256 22.87 21.29 7.51
C LEU A 256 22.48 20.26 6.45
N ALA A 257 21.98 19.09 6.85
CA ALA A 257 21.54 18.03 5.94
C ALA A 257 20.24 18.37 5.18
N HIS A 258 19.44 19.31 5.71
CA HIS A 258 18.16 19.70 5.13
C HIS A 258 18.24 21.06 4.44
N LYS A 259 17.93 21.12 3.14
CA LYS A 259 18.07 22.35 2.33
C LYS A 259 17.23 23.51 2.88
N GLU A 260 16.05 23.19 3.39
CA GLU A 260 15.09 24.10 4.00
C GLU A 260 15.53 24.68 5.37
N LEU A 261 16.56 24.10 5.99
CA LEU A 261 17.10 24.53 7.29
C LEU A 261 18.49 25.19 7.19
N LYS A 262 19.07 25.31 5.99
CA LYS A 262 20.45 25.79 5.83
C LYS A 262 20.72 27.19 6.38
N GLY A 263 19.69 28.05 6.47
CA GLY A 263 19.79 29.40 7.08
C GLY A 263 19.63 29.44 8.60
N ASP A 264 19.27 28.31 9.23
CA ASP A 264 18.93 28.19 10.66
C ASP A 264 19.80 27.09 11.32
N ALA A 265 21.05 26.90 10.85
CA ALA A 265 21.98 25.88 11.35
C ALA A 265 22.73 26.32 12.62
N ASP A 266 22.00 26.92 13.56
CA ASP A 266 22.49 27.46 14.84
C ASP A 266 22.69 26.38 15.92
N GLY A 267 22.28 25.13 15.63
CA GLY A 267 22.34 24.02 16.57
C GLY A 267 21.25 24.04 17.64
N LEU A 268 20.23 24.89 17.50
CA LEU A 268 19.07 24.95 18.39
C LEU A 268 17.80 24.56 17.64
N PRO A 269 16.92 23.72 18.22
CA PRO A 269 15.68 23.34 17.55
C PRO A 269 14.72 24.52 17.44
N GLY A 270 14.32 24.86 16.21
CA GLY A 270 13.17 25.72 15.91
C GLY A 270 11.93 24.89 15.53
N PRO A 271 10.75 25.54 15.34
CA PRO A 271 9.52 24.84 14.94
C PRO A 271 9.67 24.01 13.66
N LEU A 272 10.43 24.52 12.68
CA LEU A 272 10.66 23.81 11.42
C LEU A 272 11.63 22.63 11.60
N THR A 273 12.74 22.83 12.32
CA THR A 273 13.70 21.77 12.68
C THR A 273 13.01 20.64 13.43
N TRP A 274 12.14 20.99 14.38
CA TRP A 274 11.33 20.04 15.14
C TRP A 274 10.37 19.27 14.24
N ARG A 275 9.63 19.97 13.36
CA ARG A 275 8.70 19.32 12.42
C ARG A 275 9.39 18.32 11.50
N ILE A 276 10.57 18.67 10.99
CA ILE A 276 11.38 17.80 10.11
C ILE A 276 11.91 16.59 10.87
N ALA A 277 12.41 16.80 12.09
CA ALA A 277 12.88 15.70 12.91
C ALA A 277 11.76 14.72 13.30
N PHE A 278 10.53 15.18 13.50
CA PHE A 278 9.40 14.37 13.98
C PHE A 278 8.39 13.93 12.91
N SER A 279 8.62 14.27 11.63
CA SER A 279 7.87 13.73 10.47
C SER A 279 8.42 12.37 10.03
#